data_AF-A0A3B9XNM7-F1
#
_entry.id   AF-A0A3B9XNM7-F1
#
_cell.length_a   1.000
_cell.length_b   1.000
_cell.length_c   1.000
_cell.angle_alpha   90.00
_cell.angle_beta   90.00
_cell.angle_gamma   90.00
#
_symmetry.space_group_name_H-M   'P 1'
#
loop_
_entity.id
_entity.type
_entity.pdbx_description
1 polymer ?
#
loop_
_entity_poly.entity_id
_entity_poly.type
_entity_poly.pdbx_seq_one_letter_code
_entity_poly.pdbx_strand_id
1 'polypeptide(L)'
;MGAEEKSIQLERLQDSLSPELRQLQLAQQELITLSRLSRQLRLAGASDAALQQLRRQRVGAEAAARLQSLDQQRARWQQRMAQWLQERSRLLAANGLSLQDREQQVLQHRRQHFSSQEIRRVQALESLHDQRN
;
A
#
# COMPACT_ATOMS: atom_id res chain seq x y z
N MET A 1 -37.86 9.14 2.99
CA MET A 1 -37.03 9.62 1.87
C MET A 1 -36.38 8.41 1.24
N GLY A 2 -36.92 7.99 0.09
CA GLY A 2 -36.56 6.75 -0.59
C GLY A 2 -35.21 6.82 -1.31
N ALA A 3 -34.66 5.67 -1.71
CA ALA A 3 -33.40 5.60 -2.45
C ALA A 3 -33.47 6.35 -3.81
N GLU A 4 -34.64 6.36 -4.44
CA GLU A 4 -34.91 7.07 -5.71
C GLU A 4 -34.94 8.60 -5.57
N GLU A 5 -35.50 9.10 -4.45
CA GLU A 5 -35.48 10.53 -4.14
C GLU A 5 -34.04 11.02 -3.97
N LYS A 6 -33.20 10.23 -3.30
CA LYS A 6 -31.78 10.54 -3.12
C LYS A 6 -31.00 10.51 -4.43
N SER A 7 -31.29 9.57 -5.34
CA SER A 7 -30.60 9.50 -6.64
C SER A 7 -30.93 10.71 -7.53
N ILE A 8 -32.21 11.11 -7.58
CA ILE A 8 -32.63 12.31 -8.33
C ILE A 8 -31.98 13.57 -7.75
N GLN A 9 -31.88 13.67 -6.42
CA GLN A 9 -31.24 14.81 -5.76
C GLN A 9 -29.73 14.86 -6.04
N LEU A 10 -29.07 13.69 -6.10
CA LEU A 10 -27.67 13.54 -6.47
C LEU A 10 -27.39 13.94 -7.93
N GLU A 11 -28.26 13.57 -8.87
CA GLU A 11 -28.13 13.97 -10.28
C GLU A 11 -28.24 15.49 -10.45
N ARG A 12 -29.23 16.13 -9.81
CA ARG A 12 -29.37 17.59 -9.85
C ARG A 12 -28.15 18.32 -9.28
N LEU A 13 -27.57 17.78 -8.20
CA LEU A 13 -26.33 18.31 -7.62
C LEU A 13 -25.15 18.17 -8.59
N GLN A 14 -25.03 17.06 -9.32
CA GLN A 14 -23.99 16.86 -10.33
C GLN A 14 -24.15 17.78 -11.54
N ASP A 15 -25.39 18.03 -11.97
CA ASP A 15 -25.69 18.98 -13.06
C ASP A 15 -25.39 20.43 -12.68
N SER A 16 -25.50 20.76 -11.39
CA SER A 16 -25.18 22.09 -10.85
C SER A 16 -23.67 22.38 -10.71
N LEU A 17 -22.80 21.39 -10.93
CA LEU A 17 -21.35 21.57 -10.84
C LEU A 17 -20.82 22.40 -12.01
N SER A 18 -19.84 23.28 -11.75
CA SER A 18 -19.10 23.96 -12.81
C SER A 18 -18.36 22.95 -13.71
N PRO A 19 -18.12 23.25 -15.01
CA PRO A 19 -17.39 22.37 -15.91
C PRO A 19 -16.03 21.90 -15.35
N GLU A 20 -15.30 22.80 -14.69
CA GLU A 20 -14.00 22.49 -14.05
C GLU A 20 -14.13 21.46 -12.92
N LEU A 21 -15.14 21.61 -12.07
CA LEU A 21 -15.41 20.68 -10.97
C LEU A 21 -15.85 19.30 -11.49
N ARG A 22 -16.63 19.27 -12.57
CA ARG A 22 -16.99 18.01 -13.25
C ARG A 22 -15.77 17.29 -13.81
N GLN A 23 -14.86 18.00 -14.48
CA GLN A 23 -13.63 17.40 -14.99
C GLN A 23 -12.74 16.86 -13.87
N LEU A 24 -12.60 17.61 -12.77
CA LEU A 24 -11.85 17.15 -11.60
C LEU A 24 -12.48 15.91 -10.96
N GLN A 25 -13.82 15.86 -10.84
CA GLN A 25 -14.52 14.68 -10.32
C GLN A 25 -14.31 13.47 -11.24
N LEU A 26 -14.43 13.62 -12.55
CA LEU A 26 -14.18 12.55 -13.52
C LEU A 26 -12.76 12.00 -13.39
N ALA A 27 -11.74 12.86 -13.36
CA ALA A 27 -10.35 12.45 -13.19
C ALA A 27 -10.13 11.67 -11.87
N GLN A 28 -10.73 12.12 -10.77
CA GLN A 28 -10.66 11.40 -9.49
C GLN A 28 -11.32 10.01 -9.56
N GLN A 29 -12.50 9.92 -10.17
CA GLN A 29 -13.23 8.66 -10.33
C GLN A 29 -12.45 7.65 -11.19
N GLU A 30 -11.75 8.11 -12.22
CA GLU A 30 -10.87 7.27 -13.04
C GLU A 30 -9.72 6.68 -12.22
N LEU A 31 -9.06 7.49 -11.38
CA LEU A 31 -7.98 7.03 -10.51
C LEU A 31 -8.46 5.99 -9.48
N ILE A 32 -9.61 6.25 -8.84
CA ILE A 32 -10.25 5.30 -7.91
C ILE A 32 -10.59 3.99 -8.62
N THR A 33 -11.18 4.08 -9.82
CA THR A 33 -11.55 2.92 -10.63
C THR A 33 -10.33 2.11 -11.04
N LEU A 34 -9.26 2.75 -11.50
CA LEU A 34 -8.01 2.08 -11.86
C LEU A 34 -7.39 1.34 -10.66
N SER A 35 -7.37 1.97 -9.49
CA SER A 35 -6.86 1.37 -8.25
C SER A 35 -7.65 0.12 -7.86
N ARG A 36 -8.99 0.20 -7.93
CA ARG A 36 -9.89 -0.92 -7.66
C ARG A 36 -9.69 -2.08 -8.65
N LEU A 37 -9.70 -1.80 -9.95
CA LEU A 37 -9.49 -2.83 -10.99
C LEU A 37 -8.11 -3.49 -10.86
N SER A 38 -7.07 -2.69 -10.61
CA SER A 38 -5.71 -3.20 -10.37
C SER A 38 -5.67 -4.17 -9.18
N ARG A 39 -6.39 -3.86 -8.09
CA ARG A 39 -6.48 -4.72 -6.91
C ARG A 39 -7.24 -6.02 -7.20
N GLN A 40 -8.37 -5.93 -7.90
CA GLN A 40 -9.16 -7.10 -8.27
C GLN A 40 -8.37 -8.06 -9.17
N LEU A 41 -7.64 -7.54 -10.17
CA LEU A 41 -6.77 -8.36 -11.01
C LEU A 41 -5.71 -9.09 -10.19
N ARG A 42 -5.06 -8.41 -9.23
CA ARG A 42 -4.08 -9.06 -8.35
C ARG A 42 -4.70 -10.17 -7.50
N LEU A 43 -5.87 -9.92 -6.91
CA LEU A 43 -6.56 -10.92 -6.10
C LEU A 43 -7.01 -12.13 -6.93
N ALA A 44 -7.33 -11.92 -8.20
CA ALA A 44 -7.63 -12.98 -9.16
C ALA A 44 -6.38 -13.74 -9.66
N GLY A 45 -5.18 -13.40 -9.17
CA GLY A 45 -3.92 -14.05 -9.59
C GLY A 45 -3.46 -13.66 -10.99
N ALA A 46 -3.92 -12.52 -11.52
CA ALA A 46 -3.49 -12.06 -12.84
C ALA A 46 -1.98 -11.78 -12.87
N SER A 47 -1.36 -12.03 -14.03
CA SER A 47 0.05 -11.76 -14.23
C SER A 47 0.36 -10.26 -14.22
N ASP A 48 1.61 -9.91 -13.91
CA ASP A 48 2.10 -8.53 -13.97
C ASP A 48 1.94 -7.92 -15.37
N ALA A 49 2.03 -8.74 -16.42
CA ALA A 49 1.77 -8.31 -17.81
C ALA A 49 0.31 -7.88 -18.02
N ALA A 50 -0.66 -8.64 -17.52
CA ALA A 50 -2.08 -8.28 -17.62
C ALA A 50 -2.40 -7.00 -16.85
N LEU A 51 -1.84 -6.85 -15.64
CA LEU A 51 -1.97 -5.62 -14.86
C LEU A 51 -1.34 -4.42 -15.57
N GLN A 52 -0.17 -4.61 -16.17
CA GLN A 52 0.52 -3.56 -16.89
C GLN A 52 -0.27 -3.14 -18.14
N GLN A 53 -0.83 -4.08 -18.88
CA GLN A 53 -1.68 -3.78 -20.04
C GLN A 53 -2.92 -2.97 -19.66
N LEU A 54 -3.63 -3.36 -18.59
CA LEU A 54 -4.77 -2.59 -18.07
C LEU A 54 -4.37 -1.13 -17.79
N ARG A 55 -3.23 -0.93 -17.11
CA ARG A 55 -2.77 0.41 -16.74
C ARG A 55 -2.38 1.23 -17.96
N ARG A 56 -1.69 0.65 -18.94
CA ARG A 56 -1.34 1.36 -20.19
C ARG A 56 -2.58 1.87 -20.91
N GLN A 57 -3.65 1.07 -20.98
CA GLN A 57 -4.91 1.45 -21.61
C GLN A 57 -5.62 2.61 -20.91
N ARG A 58 -5.39 2.80 -19.60
CA ARG A 58 -6.08 3.81 -18.78
C ARG A 58 -5.30 5.09 -18.58
N VAL A 59 -3.98 5.00 -18.37
CA VAL A 59 -3.13 6.16 -18.01
C VAL A 59 -1.93 6.35 -18.94
N GLY A 60 -1.83 5.54 -20.00
CA GLY A 60 -0.70 5.57 -20.93
C GLY A 60 0.52 4.80 -20.45
N ALA A 61 1.49 4.63 -21.36
CA ALA A 61 2.66 3.78 -21.14
C ALA A 61 3.58 4.26 -20.02
N GLU A 62 3.86 5.56 -19.98
CA GLU A 62 4.79 6.15 -19.02
C GLU A 62 4.26 6.07 -17.58
N ALA A 63 3.00 6.46 -17.36
CA ALA A 63 2.38 6.37 -16.04
C ALA A 63 2.25 4.92 -15.57
N ALA A 64 1.92 3.99 -16.47
CA ALA A 64 1.92 2.57 -16.15
C ALA A 64 3.30 2.06 -15.71
N ALA A 65 4.38 2.49 -16.38
CA ALA A 65 5.75 2.13 -15.98
C ALA A 65 6.13 2.67 -14.59
N ARG A 66 5.74 3.92 -14.27
CA ARG A 66 5.94 4.48 -12.91
C ARG A 66 5.18 3.68 -11.84
N LEU A 67 3.95 3.28 -12.13
CA LEU A 67 3.15 2.42 -11.24
C LEU A 67 3.80 1.03 -11.04
N GLN A 68 4.35 0.43 -12.11
CA GLN A 68 5.07 -0.83 -12.02
C GLN A 68 6.33 -0.72 -11.16
N SER A 69 7.10 0.36 -11.30
CA SER A 69 8.27 0.62 -10.45
C SER A 69 7.88 0.75 -8.97
N LEU A 70 6.79 1.49 -8.68
CA LEU A 70 6.27 1.62 -7.32
C LEU A 70 5.87 0.26 -6.73
N ASP A 71 5.27 -0.61 -7.53
CA ASP A 71 4.91 -1.96 -7.10
C ASP A 71 6.14 -2.81 -6.77
N GLN A 72 7.19 -2.76 -7.61
CA GLN A 72 8.44 -3.46 -7.35
C GLN A 72 9.09 -2.96 -6.05
N GLN A 73 9.10 -1.64 -5.82
CA GLN A 73 9.62 -1.06 -4.57
C GLN A 73 8.82 -1.55 -3.35
N ARG A 74 7.49 -1.63 -3.47
CA ARG A 74 6.63 -2.17 -2.40
C ARG A 74 6.88 -3.65 -2.14
N ALA A 75 7.04 -4.47 -3.17
CA ALA A 75 7.35 -5.89 -3.04
C ALA A 75 8.69 -6.11 -2.34
N ARG A 76 9.75 -5.39 -2.76
CA ARG A 76 11.07 -5.42 -2.11
C ARG A 76 10.99 -5.01 -0.64
N TRP A 77 10.22 -3.96 -0.33
CA TRP A 77 9.99 -3.55 1.05
C TRP A 77 9.31 -4.64 1.88
N GLN A 78 8.23 -5.24 1.35
CA GLN A 78 7.50 -6.30 2.05
C GLN A 78 8.40 -7.51 2.33
N GLN A 79 9.24 -7.90 1.37
CA GLN A 79 10.21 -8.98 1.55
C GLN A 79 11.23 -8.64 2.64
N ARG A 80 11.85 -7.45 2.58
CA ARG A 80 12.79 -6.98 3.63
C ARG A 80 12.14 -6.99 5.00
N MET A 81 10.90 -6.50 5.10
CA MET A 81 10.16 -6.45 6.36
C MET A 81 9.83 -7.85 6.90
N ALA A 82 9.40 -8.78 6.03
CA ALA A 82 9.10 -10.15 6.44
C ALA A 82 10.34 -10.88 6.97
N GLN A 83 11.49 -10.72 6.29
CA GLN A 83 12.77 -11.26 6.74
C GLN A 83 13.17 -10.66 8.10
N TRP A 84 13.06 -9.34 8.24
CA TRP A 84 13.36 -8.64 9.49
C TRP A 84 12.48 -9.10 10.66
N LEU A 85 11.17 -9.27 10.46
CA LEU A 85 10.28 -9.74 11.54
C LEU A 85 10.68 -11.14 12.02
N GLN A 86 11.03 -12.04 11.11
CA GLN A 86 11.52 -13.38 11.47
C GLN A 86 12.82 -13.32 12.26
N GLU A 87 13.77 -12.49 11.83
CA GLU A 87 15.05 -12.29 12.51
C GLU A 87 14.85 -11.68 13.91
N ARG A 88 14.04 -10.62 14.01
CA ARG A 88 13.69 -9.98 15.28
C ARG A 88 13.10 -10.98 16.28
N SER A 89 12.18 -11.84 15.84
CA SER A 89 11.61 -12.88 16.70
C SER A 89 12.69 -13.84 17.23
N ARG A 90 13.67 -14.21 16.41
CA ARG A 90 14.80 -15.05 16.85
C ARG A 90 15.69 -14.34 17.86
N LEU A 91 16.00 -13.06 17.64
CA LEU A 91 16.80 -12.24 18.57
C LEU A 91 16.11 -12.12 19.94
N LEU A 92 14.79 -11.93 19.95
CA LEU A 92 14.01 -11.84 21.19
C LEU A 92 13.86 -13.20 21.91
N ALA A 93 13.83 -14.30 21.15
CA ALA A 93 13.76 -15.66 21.70
C ALA A 93 15.13 -16.24 22.12
N ALA A 94 16.23 -15.54 21.86
CA ALA A 94 17.58 -16.04 22.12
C ALA A 94 17.82 -16.30 23.62
N ASN A 95 17.91 -17.57 24.02
CA ASN A 95 18.20 -17.95 25.40
C ASN A 95 19.65 -17.61 25.77
N GLY A 96 19.89 -17.26 27.04
CA GLY A 96 21.22 -16.92 27.55
C GLY A 96 21.56 -15.42 27.59
N LEU A 97 20.66 -14.57 27.09
CA LEU A 97 20.77 -13.10 27.21
C LEU A 97 19.66 -12.53 28.10
N SER A 98 19.96 -11.45 28.82
CA SER A 98 18.95 -10.67 29.52
C SER A 98 17.98 -10.03 28.50
N LEU A 99 16.77 -9.65 28.94
CA LEU A 99 15.82 -8.95 28.08
C LEU A 99 16.43 -7.67 27.49
N GLN A 100 17.15 -6.90 28.31
CA GLN A 100 17.82 -5.67 27.90
C GLN A 100 18.85 -5.92 26.80
N ASP A 101 19.66 -6.98 26.91
CA ASP A 101 20.66 -7.32 25.89
C ASP A 101 20.01 -7.71 24.55
N ARG A 102 18.91 -8.47 24.61
CA ARG A 102 18.14 -8.83 23.40
C ARG A 102 17.56 -7.60 22.72
N GLU A 103 17.00 -6.66 23.48
CA GLU A 103 16.49 -5.41 22.94
C GLU A 103 17.59 -4.53 22.32
N GLN A 104 18.78 -4.50 22.92
CA GLN A 104 19.94 -3.81 22.32
C GLN A 104 20.37 -4.44 21.00
N GLN A 105 20.39 -5.77 20.90
CA GLN A 105 20.68 -6.46 19.63
C GLN A 105 19.63 -6.14 18.56
N VAL A 106 18.33 -6.18 18.91
CA VAL A 106 17.25 -5.80 17.98
C VAL A 106 17.45 -4.36 17.49
N LEU A 107 17.81 -3.43 18.38
CA LEU A 107 18.06 -2.04 17.99
C LEU A 107 19.26 -1.90 17.04
N GLN A 108 20.35 -2.62 17.29
CA GLN A 108 21.52 -2.61 16.41
C GLN A 108 21.19 -3.19 15.03
N HIS A 109 20.59 -4.38 14.97
CA HIS A 109 20.23 -5.01 13.71
C HIS A 109 19.22 -4.16 12.93
N ARG A 110 18.24 -3.55 13.61
CA ARG A 110 17.28 -2.64 12.95
C ARG A 110 18.00 -1.52 12.19
N ARG A 111 19.04 -0.92 12.80
CA ARG A 111 19.84 0.14 12.17
C ARG A 111 20.73 -0.35 11.03
N GLN A 112 21.04 -1.64 10.97
CA GLN A 112 21.77 -2.26 9.86
C GLN A 112 20.84 -2.53 8.66
N HIS A 113 19.60 -2.97 8.93
CA HIS A 113 18.64 -3.32 7.87
C HIS A 113 17.90 -2.12 7.27
N PHE A 114 17.76 -1.03 8.03
CA PHE A 114 16.91 0.09 7.67
C PHE A 114 17.59 1.44 7.89
N SER A 115 17.38 2.34 6.96
CA SER A 115 17.80 3.74 7.08
C SER A 115 17.03 4.45 8.19
N SER A 116 17.59 5.57 8.69
CA SER A 116 16.95 6.41 9.71
C SER A 116 15.54 6.87 9.32
N GLN A 117 15.29 7.13 8.03
CA GLN A 117 13.98 7.52 7.50
C GLN A 117 12.97 6.37 7.53
N GLU A 118 13.42 5.13 7.42
CA GLU A 118 12.57 3.93 7.43
C GLU A 118 12.20 3.49 8.86
N ILE A 119 13.00 3.83 9.88
CA ILE A 119 12.83 3.32 11.26
C ILE A 119 11.43 3.53 11.83
N ARG A 120 10.83 4.72 11.65
CA ARG A 120 9.48 5.00 12.16
C ARG A 120 8.45 4.03 11.57
N ARG A 121 8.56 3.74 10.27
CA ARG A 121 7.69 2.80 9.58
C ARG A 121 7.92 1.37 10.06
N VAL A 122 9.18 0.98 10.26
CA VAL A 122 9.55 -0.35 10.76
C VAL A 122 8.95 -0.58 12.14
N GLN A 123 9.13 0.37 13.07
CA GLN A 123 8.60 0.27 14.43
C GLN A 123 7.08 0.13 14.45
N ALA A 124 6.36 0.91 13.63
CA ALA A 124 4.91 0.76 13.52
C ALA A 124 4.50 -0.64 13.02
N LEU A 125 5.23 -1.21 12.06
CA LEU A 125 4.96 -2.55 11.54
C LEU A 125 5.33 -3.66 12.53
N GLU A 126 6.38 -3.48 13.32
CA GLU A 126 6.73 -4.37 14.44
C GLU A 126 5.61 -4.38 15.49
N SER A 127 5.14 -3.21 15.93
CA SER A 127 4.03 -3.14 16.90
C SER A 127 2.76 -3.80 16.37
N LEU A 128 2.43 -3.62 15.09
CA LEU A 128 1.29 -4.29 14.47
C LEU A 128 1.47 -5.81 14.36
N HIS A 129 2.71 -6.29 14.21
CA HIS A 129 3.02 -7.72 14.19
C HIS A 129 2.90 -8.32 15.59
N ASP A 130 3.43 -7.63 16.59
CA ASP A 130 3.39 -8.06 18.01
C ASP A 130 1.95 -8.06 18.56
N GLN A 131 1.05 -7.22 18.04
CA GLN A 131 -0.39 -7.24 18.40
C GLN A 131 -1.16 -8.43 17.79
N ARG A 132 -0.62 -9.06 16.76
CA ARG A 132 -1.27 -10.12 15.99
C ARG A 132 -0.81 -11.53 16.37
N ASN A 133 0.31 -11.64 17.08
CA ASN A 133 0.89 -12.88 17.58
C ASN A 133 0.68 -12.98 19.10
#